data_AF-A0A3B8HX54-F1
#
_entry.id   AF-A0A3B8HX54-F1
#
_cell.length_a   1.000
_cell.length_b   1.000
_cell.length_c   1.000
_cell.angle_alpha   90.00
_cell.angle_beta   90.00
_cell.angle_gamma   90.00
#
_symmetry.space_group_name_H-M   'P 1'
#
loop_
_entity.id
_entity.type
_entity.pdbx_description
1 polymer ?
#
loop_
_entity_poly.entity_id
_entity_poly.type
_entity_poly.pdbx_seq_one_letter_code
_entity_poly.pdbx_strand_id
1 'polypeptide(L)'
;DIEGGKVSIKGEDGEEFSFGDTEWPDDGAATFIPKFTKGKITSVINSNTVCGIIIEEVEKSDFEQYVEKVKDEGFTDEPFEYSSDTVSSYAARKGEKTTVSIQYDLENGMLSIGVEISE
;
A
#
# COMPACT_ATOMS: atom_id res chain seq x y z
N ASP A 1 15.62 -3.49 19.78
CA ASP A 1 16.00 -2.09 19.54
C ASP A 1 14.78 -1.32 19.07
N ILE A 2 14.48 -0.18 19.68
CA ILE A 2 13.48 0.76 19.18
C ILE A 2 14.28 1.99 18.75
N GLU A 3 14.78 1.98 17.53
CA GLU A 3 15.22 3.21 16.88
C GLU A 3 13.97 3.93 16.38
N GLY A 4 13.71 5.14 16.89
CA GLY A 4 12.79 6.10 16.27
C GLY A 4 11.29 5.77 16.27
N GLY A 5 10.82 4.72 16.95
CA GLY A 5 9.40 4.32 16.96
C GLY A 5 9.04 3.21 15.98
N LYS A 6 10.01 2.74 15.18
CA LYS A 6 9.91 1.53 14.37
C LYS A 6 10.06 0.30 15.27
N VAL A 7 9.18 -0.67 15.09
CA VAL A 7 9.22 -1.96 15.80
C VAL A 7 9.29 -3.08 14.77
N SER A 8 10.31 -3.94 14.91
CA SER A 8 10.42 -5.18 14.12
C SER A 8 10.12 -6.38 15.00
N ILE A 9 9.25 -7.27 14.51
CA ILE A 9 8.80 -8.48 15.22
C ILE A 9 9.03 -9.68 14.32
N LYS A 10 9.64 -10.73 14.86
CA LYS A 10 9.78 -12.03 14.19
C LYS A 10 8.74 -13.00 14.74
N GLY A 11 7.87 -13.50 13.87
CA GLY A 11 6.89 -14.54 14.20
C GLY A 11 7.54 -15.90 14.43
N GLU A 12 6.81 -16.82 15.06
CA GLU A 12 7.28 -18.19 15.32
C GLU A 12 7.57 -18.95 14.01
N ASP A 13 6.86 -18.62 12.94
CA ASP A 13 7.04 -19.18 11.59
C ASP A 13 8.23 -18.56 10.83
N GLY A 14 8.95 -17.63 11.46
CA GLY A 14 10.13 -16.97 10.90
C GLY A 14 9.84 -15.73 10.05
N GLU A 15 8.56 -15.38 9.83
CA GLU A 15 8.17 -14.14 9.15
C GLU A 15 8.56 -12.92 9.99
N GLU A 16 9.11 -11.90 9.32
CA GLU A 16 9.49 -10.64 9.95
C GLU A 16 8.50 -9.54 9.55
N PHE A 17 7.94 -8.89 10.55
CA PHE A 17 7.07 -7.73 10.41
C PHE A 17 7.80 -6.48 10.86
N SER A 18 7.63 -5.40 10.12
CA SER A 18 8.00 -4.05 10.55
C SER A 18 6.75 -3.19 10.71
N PHE A 19 6.73 -2.37 11.75
CA PHE A 19 5.62 -1.48 12.10
C PHE A 19 6.11 -0.08 12.45
N GLY A 20 5.29 0.92 12.14
CA GLY A 20 5.51 2.31 12.57
C GLY A 20 6.60 3.03 11.77
N ASP A 21 6.96 2.49 10.60
CA ASP A 21 7.86 3.18 9.68
C ASP A 21 7.15 4.40 9.06
N THR A 22 7.94 5.39 8.65
CA THR A 22 7.48 6.60 7.95
C THR A 22 8.17 6.76 6.59
N GLU A 23 8.86 5.71 6.14
CA GLU A 23 9.48 5.62 4.83
C GLU A 23 8.88 4.45 4.02
N TRP A 24 8.95 4.56 2.70
CA TRP A 24 8.47 3.50 1.82
C TRP A 24 9.38 2.26 1.91
N PRO A 25 8.86 1.05 2.19
CA PRO A 25 9.68 -0.14 2.29
C PRO A 25 10.34 -0.52 0.96
N ASP A 26 11.61 -0.90 1.00
CA ASP A 26 12.37 -1.40 -0.15
C ASP A 26 12.46 -2.94 -0.19
N ASP A 27 11.72 -3.62 0.70
CA ASP A 27 11.67 -5.07 0.86
C ASP A 27 10.23 -5.62 0.96
N GLY A 28 10.11 -6.94 1.09
CA GLY A 28 8.85 -7.62 1.32
C GLY A 28 7.79 -7.41 0.22
N ALA A 29 6.52 -7.41 0.63
CA ALA A 29 5.39 -7.27 -0.28
C ALA A 29 5.32 -5.88 -0.95
N ALA A 30 5.91 -4.85 -0.36
CA ALA A 30 5.98 -3.51 -0.96
C ALA A 30 6.72 -3.49 -2.32
N THR A 31 7.63 -4.44 -2.55
CA THR A 31 8.39 -4.55 -3.81
C THR A 31 7.53 -4.91 -5.04
N PHE A 32 6.29 -5.37 -4.82
CA PHE A 32 5.37 -5.77 -5.88
C PHE A 32 4.55 -4.61 -6.46
N ILE A 33 4.59 -3.44 -5.83
CA ILE A 33 3.87 -2.24 -6.26
C ILE A 33 4.84 -1.10 -6.57
N PRO A 34 4.48 -0.17 -7.46
CA PRO A 34 5.33 0.99 -7.76
C PRO A 34 5.44 1.89 -6.52
N LYS A 35 6.60 2.51 -6.31
CA LYS A 35 6.79 3.44 -5.19
C LYS A 35 5.94 4.71 -5.36
N PHE A 36 5.15 5.03 -4.34
CA PHE A 36 4.51 6.35 -4.23
C PHE A 36 5.47 7.35 -3.56
N THR A 37 5.56 8.57 -4.09
CA THR A 37 6.56 9.58 -3.69
C THR A 37 5.95 10.92 -3.30
N LYS A 38 4.62 10.98 -3.18
CA LYS A 38 3.86 12.19 -2.88
C LYS A 38 3.24 12.08 -1.49
N GLY A 39 2.90 13.23 -0.90
CA GLY A 39 2.38 13.28 0.47
C GLY A 39 3.40 12.86 1.52
N LYS A 40 2.88 12.49 2.70
CA LYS A 40 3.65 12.13 3.89
C LYS A 40 3.21 10.76 4.40
N ILE A 41 4.11 9.79 4.40
CA ILE A 41 3.85 8.47 4.99
C ILE A 41 3.77 8.61 6.51
N THR A 42 2.68 8.15 7.10
CA THR A 42 2.42 8.24 8.55
C THR A 42 2.42 6.89 9.24
N SER A 43 2.22 5.82 8.50
CA SER A 43 2.27 4.47 9.04
C SER A 43 2.59 3.46 7.94
N VAL A 44 3.40 2.48 8.32
CA VAL A 44 3.77 1.34 7.48
C VAL A 44 3.69 0.07 8.31
N ILE A 45 3.12 -0.96 7.70
CA ILE A 45 3.21 -2.35 8.12
C ILE A 45 3.76 -3.13 6.92
N ASN A 46 4.86 -3.86 7.07
CA ASN A 46 5.43 -4.64 5.98
C ASN A 46 5.98 -5.98 6.45
N SER A 47 5.71 -7.03 5.66
CA SER A 47 6.29 -8.36 5.75
C SER A 47 6.52 -8.92 4.33
N ASN A 48 6.92 -10.19 4.22
CA ASN A 48 7.09 -10.85 2.93
C ASN A 48 5.78 -11.06 2.17
N THR A 49 4.65 -11.11 2.87
CA THR A 49 3.34 -11.47 2.32
C THR A 49 2.33 -10.32 2.39
N VAL A 50 2.52 -9.36 3.29
CA VAL A 50 1.59 -8.24 3.50
C VAL A 50 2.32 -6.91 3.54
N CYS A 51 1.76 -5.90 2.88
CA CYS A 51 2.18 -4.50 3.02
C CYS A 51 0.95 -3.61 3.22
N GLY A 52 1.01 -2.68 4.16
CA GLY A 52 0.02 -1.64 4.40
C GLY A 52 0.71 -0.30 4.61
N ILE A 53 0.32 0.72 3.84
CA ILE A 53 0.94 2.06 3.87
C ILE A 53 -0.18 3.10 3.97
N ILE A 54 -0.08 4.00 4.96
CA ILE A 54 -0.95 5.16 5.11
C ILE A 54 -0.16 6.43 4.80
N ILE A 55 -0.73 7.26 3.92
CA ILE A 55 -0.11 8.48 3.40
C ILE A 55 -1.11 9.62 3.51
N GLU A 56 -0.71 10.71 4.15
CA GLU A 56 -1.50 11.94 4.25
C GLU A 56 -0.99 13.00 3.27
N GLU A 57 -1.72 14.12 3.14
CA GLU A 57 -1.34 15.25 2.27
C GLU A 57 -1.19 14.85 0.80
N VAL A 58 -2.00 13.90 0.33
CA VAL A 58 -2.00 13.45 -1.06
C VAL A 58 -2.97 14.27 -1.89
N GLU A 59 -2.53 14.75 -3.05
CA GLU A 59 -3.42 15.39 -4.02
C GLU A 59 -4.20 14.34 -4.82
N LYS A 60 -5.47 14.64 -5.14
CA LYS A 60 -6.33 13.73 -5.92
C LYS A 60 -5.68 13.30 -7.25
N SER A 61 -5.04 14.23 -7.96
CA SER A 61 -4.37 13.93 -9.24
C SER A 61 -3.17 13.00 -9.08
N ASP A 62 -2.48 13.03 -7.93
CA ASP A 62 -1.37 12.11 -7.65
C ASP A 62 -1.89 10.71 -7.36
N PHE A 63 -3.01 10.59 -6.63
CA PHE A 63 -3.72 9.33 -6.45
C PHE A 63 -4.18 8.73 -7.80
N GLU A 64 -4.83 9.54 -8.65
CA GLU A 64 -5.31 9.08 -9.97
C GLU A 64 -4.15 8.57 -10.83
N GLN A 65 -3.03 9.30 -10.90
CA GLN A 65 -1.83 8.85 -11.60
C GLN A 65 -1.22 7.58 -11.00
N TYR A 66 -1.33 7.39 -9.68
CA TYR A 66 -0.81 6.20 -9.02
C TYR A 66 -1.63 4.96 -9.35
N VAL A 67 -2.95 5.07 -9.38
CA VAL A 67 -3.84 3.97 -9.82
C VAL A 67 -3.48 3.53 -11.23
N GLU A 68 -3.24 4.46 -12.15
CA GLU A 68 -2.84 4.10 -13.52
C GLU A 68 -1.47 3.40 -13.56
N LYS A 69 -0.49 3.84 -12.75
CA LYS A 69 0.80 3.12 -12.64
C LYS A 69 0.64 1.71 -12.09
N VAL A 70 -0.26 1.49 -11.15
CA VAL A 70 -0.55 0.17 -10.59
C VAL A 70 -1.19 -0.74 -11.64
N LYS A 71 -2.10 -0.19 -12.47
CA LYS A 71 -2.65 -0.91 -13.63
C LYS A 71 -1.56 -1.27 -14.65
N ASP A 72 -0.64 -0.33 -14.96
CA ASP A 72 0.49 -0.56 -15.88
C ASP A 72 1.45 -1.65 -15.37
N GLU A 73 1.57 -1.81 -14.04
CA GLU A 73 2.31 -2.89 -13.40
C GLU A 73 1.59 -4.25 -13.47
N GLY A 74 0.41 -4.33 -14.07
CA GLY A 74 -0.32 -5.57 -14.34
C GLY A 74 -1.35 -5.96 -13.28
N PHE A 75 -1.67 -5.07 -12.34
CA PHE A 75 -2.81 -5.27 -11.44
C PHE A 75 -4.10 -4.94 -12.18
N THR A 76 -4.59 -5.86 -13.00
CA THR A 76 -5.77 -5.66 -13.86
C THR A 76 -6.76 -6.81 -13.80
N ASP A 77 -6.45 -7.88 -13.06
CA ASP A 77 -7.30 -9.06 -12.96
C ASP A 77 -8.42 -8.82 -11.92
N GLU A 78 -9.66 -9.11 -12.32
CA GLU A 78 -10.87 -8.94 -11.50
C GLU A 78 -10.95 -7.56 -10.80
N PRO A 79 -10.90 -6.45 -11.55
CA PRO A 79 -10.81 -5.12 -10.95
C PRO A 79 -12.11 -4.73 -10.25
N PHE A 80 -11.95 -4.10 -9.09
CA PHE A 80 -12.98 -3.38 -8.38
C PHE A 80 -12.62 -1.89 -8.39
N GLU A 81 -13.50 -1.08 -8.98
CA GLU A 81 -13.38 0.38 -8.97
C GLU A 81 -14.63 0.98 -8.33
N TYR A 82 -14.42 1.86 -7.36
CA TYR A 82 -15.51 2.58 -6.69
C TYR A 82 -15.14 4.04 -6.53
N SER A 83 -16.10 4.93 -6.75
CA SER A 83 -15.94 6.36 -6.50
C SER A 83 -17.25 6.95 -6.01
N SER A 84 -17.15 7.78 -4.98
CA SER A 84 -18.21 8.64 -4.46
C SER A 84 -17.66 10.06 -4.28
N ASP A 85 -18.42 10.93 -3.61
CA ASP A 85 -17.98 12.28 -3.26
C ASP A 85 -16.92 12.29 -2.14
N THR A 86 -16.83 11.22 -1.34
CA THR A 86 -15.97 11.16 -0.15
C THR A 86 -14.84 10.15 -0.26
N VAL A 87 -14.98 9.12 -1.09
CA VAL A 87 -13.95 8.09 -1.25
C VAL A 87 -13.81 7.65 -2.71
N SER A 88 -12.58 7.35 -3.11
CA SER A 88 -12.27 6.60 -4.32
C SER A 88 -11.47 5.35 -3.97
N SER A 89 -11.72 4.24 -4.66
CA SER A 89 -11.07 2.96 -4.37
C SER A 89 -10.80 2.18 -5.64
N TYR A 90 -9.65 1.53 -5.64
CA TYR A 90 -9.20 0.61 -6.68
C TYR A 90 -8.67 -0.66 -6.03
N ALA A 91 -9.12 -1.83 -6.46
CA ALA A 91 -8.52 -3.10 -6.07
C ALA A 91 -8.46 -4.03 -7.27
N ALA A 92 -7.39 -4.81 -7.39
CA ALA A 92 -7.21 -5.75 -8.48
C ALA A 92 -6.17 -6.80 -8.11
N ARG A 93 -6.12 -7.89 -8.87
CA ARG A 93 -5.03 -8.88 -8.77
C ARG A 93 -4.03 -8.71 -9.90
N LYS A 94 -2.82 -9.22 -9.63
CA LYS A 94 -1.75 -9.46 -10.58
C LYS A 94 -1.43 -10.95 -10.53
N GLY A 95 -2.00 -11.72 -11.46
CA GLY A 95 -1.93 -13.18 -11.43
C GLY A 95 -2.70 -13.79 -10.26
N GLU A 96 -2.37 -15.03 -9.89
CA GLU A 96 -3.18 -15.82 -8.96
C GLU A 96 -2.96 -15.46 -7.48
N LYS A 97 -1.85 -14.82 -7.13
CA LYS A 97 -1.40 -14.70 -5.73
C LYS A 97 -1.35 -13.28 -5.19
N THR A 98 -1.17 -12.26 -6.02
CA THR A 98 -0.92 -10.90 -5.56
C THR A 98 -2.14 -10.03 -5.75
N THR A 99 -2.62 -9.41 -4.67
CA THR A 99 -3.75 -8.48 -4.69
C THR A 99 -3.28 -7.11 -4.21
N VAL A 100 -3.75 -6.05 -4.87
CA VAL A 100 -3.61 -4.67 -4.40
C VAL A 100 -4.97 -4.10 -4.02
N SER A 101 -4.99 -3.27 -2.99
CA SER A 101 -6.11 -2.43 -2.60
C SER A 101 -5.61 -1.01 -2.37
N ILE A 102 -6.30 -0.03 -2.95
CA ILE A 102 -5.96 1.37 -2.87
C ILE A 102 -7.24 2.10 -2.53
N GLN A 103 -7.22 2.90 -1.47
CA GLN A 103 -8.35 3.71 -1.05
C GLN A 103 -7.88 5.13 -0.79
N TYR A 104 -8.61 6.10 -1.32
CA TYR A 104 -8.33 7.52 -1.18
C TYR A 104 -9.56 8.23 -0.60
N ASP A 105 -9.37 8.84 0.57
CA ASP A 105 -10.32 9.75 1.18
C ASP A 105 -10.23 11.12 0.48
N LEU A 106 -11.28 11.47 -0.25
CA LEU A 106 -11.38 12.71 -1.04
C LEU A 106 -11.54 13.95 -0.16
N GLU A 107 -12.02 13.81 1.08
CA GLU A 107 -12.23 14.93 2.01
C GLU A 107 -10.92 15.32 2.71
N ASN A 108 -10.13 14.33 3.11
CA ASN A 108 -8.94 14.53 3.95
C ASN A 108 -7.61 14.36 3.21
N GLY A 109 -7.62 13.88 1.95
CA GLY A 109 -6.39 13.63 1.19
C GLY A 109 -5.56 12.49 1.77
N MET A 110 -6.24 11.49 2.36
CA MET A 110 -5.61 10.31 2.95
C MET A 110 -5.64 9.14 1.96
N LEU A 111 -4.47 8.62 1.62
CA LEU A 111 -4.27 7.45 0.78
C LEU A 111 -3.87 6.24 1.64
N SER A 112 -4.60 5.14 1.48
CA SER A 112 -4.27 3.82 2.01
C SER A 112 -3.93 2.89 0.87
N ILE A 113 -2.79 2.21 0.97
CA ILE A 113 -2.32 1.21 0.01
C ILE A 113 -2.11 -0.10 0.76
N GLY A 114 -2.74 -1.17 0.29
CA GLY A 114 -2.58 -2.53 0.80
C GLY A 114 -2.14 -3.49 -0.29
N VAL A 115 -1.18 -4.36 0.01
CA VAL A 115 -0.75 -5.48 -0.83
C VAL A 115 -0.81 -6.76 -0.01
N GLU A 116 -1.36 -7.81 -0.61
CA GLU A 116 -1.37 -9.15 -0.04
C GLU A 116 -0.88 -10.16 -1.08
N ILE A 117 -0.05 -11.09 -0.63
CA ILE A 117 0.47 -12.22 -1.41
C ILE A 117 -0.01 -13.49 -0.73
N SER A 118 -0.94 -14.20 -1.38
CA SER A 118 -1.44 -15.48 -0.89
C SER A 118 -0.39 -16.59 -1.04
N GLU A 119 -0.34 -17.52 -0.09
CA GLU A 119 0.56 -18.68 -0.08
C GLU A 119 0.29 -19.70 -1.20
#